data_AF-A0A1G4AUJ4-F1
#
_entry.id   AF-A0A1G4AUJ4-F1
#
_cell.length_a   1.000
_cell.length_b   1.000
_cell.length_c   1.000
_cell.angle_alpha   90.00
_cell.angle_beta   90.00
_cell.angle_gamma   90.00
#
_symmetry.space_group_name_H-M   'P 1'
#
loop_
_entity.id
_entity.type
_entity.pdbx_description
1 polymer ?
#
loop_
_entity_poly.entity_id
_entity_poly.type
_entity_poly.pdbx_seq_one_letter_code
_entity_poly.pdbx_strand_id
1 'polypeptide(L)'
;MSVVAHNELSMKLALISLATSVGRSIGRAISGAIWTNEFLGFLIKHPPEDKKSEAITIYRDIKVQLSYAWETLARAGIVHAYRDVQRHMGAAFMPLALVCVFCGRMSPW
;
A
#
# COMPACT_ATOMS: atom_id res chain seq x y z
N MET A 1 17.75 12.45 33.78
CA MET A 1 18.73 13.19 32.97
C MET A 1 18.59 12.72 31.54
N SER A 2 18.04 13.55 30.65
CA SER A 2 18.03 13.25 29.22
C SER A 2 19.45 13.44 28.68
N VAL A 3 19.93 12.50 27.87
CA VAL A 3 21.29 12.51 27.27
C VAL A 3 21.48 13.67 26.27
N VAL A 4 20.42 14.43 25.95
CA VAL A 4 20.43 15.53 24.96
C VAL A 4 19.54 16.69 25.43
N ALA A 5 19.92 17.93 25.09
CA ALA A 5 19.15 19.15 25.35
C ALA A 5 17.80 19.18 24.60
N HIS A 6 16.74 19.69 25.23
CA HIS A 6 15.37 19.73 24.64
C HIS A 6 15.30 20.42 23.27
N ASN A 7 16.12 21.43 23.02
CA ASN A 7 16.14 22.17 21.77
C ASN A 7 16.66 21.32 20.59
N GLU A 8 17.68 20.49 20.84
CA GLU A 8 18.28 19.60 19.83
C GLU A 8 17.33 18.46 19.44
N LEU A 9 16.50 17.99 20.38
CA LEU A 9 15.51 16.94 20.13
C LEU A 9 14.40 17.42 19.18
N SER A 10 13.88 18.62 19.38
CA SER A 10 12.83 19.20 18.53
C SER A 10 13.29 19.36 17.09
N MET A 11 14.52 19.85 16.87
CA MET A 11 15.09 20.01 15.54
C MET A 11 15.29 18.67 14.84
N LYS A 12 15.82 17.65 15.53
CA LYS A 12 15.99 16.30 14.99
C LYS A 12 14.66 15.65 14.62
N LEU A 13 13.64 15.78 15.47
CA LEU A 13 12.29 15.28 15.20
C LEU A 13 11.64 15.98 14.00
N ALA A 14 11.85 17.30 13.85
CA ALA A 14 11.35 18.04 12.71
C ALA A 14 11.95 17.53 11.38
N LEU A 15 13.26 17.26 11.37
CA LEU A 15 13.94 16.72 10.19
C LEU A 15 13.46 15.31 9.83
N ILE A 16 13.29 14.43 10.83
CA ILE A 16 12.75 13.08 10.63
C ILE A 16 11.30 13.14 10.14
N SER A 17 10.49 14.05 10.68
CA SER A 17 9.11 14.27 10.25
C SER A 17 9.03 14.73 8.80
N LEU A 18 9.93 15.63 8.38
CA LEU A 18 10.02 16.09 7.00
C LEU A 18 10.38 14.93 6.06
N ALA A 19 11.42 14.16 6.39
CA ALA A 19 11.81 12.99 5.61
C ALA A 19 10.69 11.95 5.52
N THR A 20 9.95 11.73 6.61
CA THR A 20 8.80 10.82 6.66
C THR A 20 7.66 11.33 5.77
N SER A 21 7.40 12.63 5.74
CA SER A 21 6.38 13.23 4.88
C SER A 21 6.67 12.99 3.40
N VAL A 22 7.92 13.18 2.98
CA VAL A 22 8.37 12.93 1.61
C VAL A 22 8.30 11.44 1.27
N GLY A 23 8.81 10.56 2.14
CA GLY A 23 8.72 9.11 1.91
C GLY A 23 7.27 8.63 1.79
N ARG A 24 6.37 9.20 2.60
CA ARG A 24 4.94 8.87 2.59
C ARG A 24 4.23 9.36 1.32
N SER A 25 4.60 10.51 0.77
CA SER A 25 4.02 10.98 -0.51
C SER A 25 4.43 10.09 -1.68
N ILE A 26 5.72 9.71 -1.74
CA ILE A 26 6.25 8.80 -2.75
C ILE A 26 5.58 7.42 -2.65
N GLY A 27 5.50 6.87 -1.44
CA GLY A 27 4.87 5.56 -1.23
C GLY A 27 3.40 5.54 -1.63
N ARG A 28 2.66 6.64 -1.37
CA ARG A 28 1.27 6.79 -1.81
C ARG A 28 1.15 6.90 -3.33
N ALA A 29 2.06 7.60 -4.00
CA ALA A 29 2.05 7.72 -5.46
C ALA A 29 2.26 6.37 -6.15
N ILE A 30 3.28 5.60 -5.71
CA ILE A 30 3.57 4.27 -6.25
C ILE A 30 2.41 3.31 -5.98
N SER A 31 1.90 3.28 -4.73
CA SER A 31 0.77 2.42 -4.37
C SER A 31 -0.48 2.76 -5.18
N GLY A 32 -0.76 4.06 -5.36
CA GLY A 32 -1.87 4.52 -6.18
C GLY A 32 -1.72 4.10 -7.65
N ALA A 33 -0.53 4.21 -8.22
CA ALA A 33 -0.26 3.82 -9.61
C ALA A 33 -0.40 2.31 -9.85
N ILE A 34 0.06 1.47 -8.91
CA ILE A 34 -0.11 0.01 -8.96
C ILE A 34 -1.60 -0.33 -8.85
N TRP A 35 -2.30 0.27 -7.89
CA TRP A 35 -3.73 0.05 -7.68
C TRP A 35 -4.55 0.34 -8.94
N THR A 36 -4.32 1.48 -9.59
CA THR A 36 -5.09 1.88 -10.77
C THR A 36 -4.77 1.05 -12.03
N ASN A 37 -3.55 0.52 -12.15
CA ASN A 37 -3.17 -0.32 -13.29
C ASN A 37 -3.61 -1.78 -13.13
N GLU A 38 -3.38 -2.36 -11.95
CA GLU A 38 -3.46 -3.82 -11.77
C GLU A 38 -4.76 -4.30 -11.15
N PHE A 39 -5.36 -3.54 -10.23
CA PHE A 39 -6.49 -4.03 -9.44
C PHE A 39 -7.72 -4.36 -10.30
N LEU A 40 -8.06 -3.49 -11.26
CA LEU A 40 -9.16 -3.76 -12.18
C LEU A 40 -8.88 -5.00 -13.06
N GLY A 41 -7.63 -5.18 -13.51
CA GLY A 41 -7.21 -6.34 -14.28
C GLY A 41 -7.34 -7.64 -13.49
N PHE A 42 -6.91 -7.67 -12.22
CA PHE A 42 -7.06 -8.83 -11.36
C PHE A 42 -8.52 -9.12 -11.02
N LEU A 43 -9.35 -8.09 -10.85
CA LEU A 43 -10.78 -8.23 -10.59
C LEU A 43 -11.53 -8.83 -11.79
N ILE A 44 -11.13 -8.47 -13.03
CA ILE A 44 -11.66 -9.06 -14.27
C ILE A 44 -11.15 -10.49 -14.49
N LYS A 45 -9.98 -10.83 -13.95
CA LYS A 45 -9.34 -12.15 -14.09
C LYS A 45 -9.84 -13.19 -13.08
N HIS A 46 -10.27 -12.75 -11.88
CA HIS A 46 -10.86 -13.59 -10.84
C HIS A 46 -12.38 -13.35 -10.61
N PRO A 47 -13.21 -13.21 -11.65
CA PRO A 47 -14.62 -12.93 -11.44
C PRO A 47 -15.34 -14.23 -11.03
N PRO A 48 -16.34 -14.16 -10.13
CA PRO A 48 -17.44 -15.10 -10.20
C PRO A 48 -18.07 -14.91 -11.60
N GLU A 49 -18.30 -16.00 -12.33
CA GLU A 49 -18.64 -15.98 -13.76
C GLU A 49 -19.84 -15.07 -14.13
N ASP A 50 -20.69 -14.71 -13.15
CA ASP A 50 -21.88 -13.87 -13.31
C ASP A 50 -21.68 -12.35 -13.23
N LYS A 51 -20.54 -11.83 -12.73
CA LYS A 51 -20.40 -10.39 -12.40
C LYS A 51 -19.28 -9.63 -13.10
N LYS A 52 -18.74 -10.15 -14.21
CA LYS A 52 -17.73 -9.45 -15.02
C LYS A 52 -18.15 -8.03 -15.43
N SER A 53 -19.44 -7.82 -15.73
CA SER A 53 -19.96 -6.49 -16.09
C SER A 53 -20.02 -5.52 -14.90
N GLU A 54 -20.12 -6.02 -13.67
CA GLU A 54 -20.17 -5.18 -12.46
C GLU A 54 -18.78 -4.88 -11.90
N ALA A 55 -17.71 -5.45 -12.46
CA ALA A 55 -16.34 -5.26 -11.96
C ALA A 55 -15.94 -3.78 -11.85
N ILE A 56 -16.40 -2.93 -12.78
CA ILE A 56 -16.15 -1.47 -12.75
C ILE A 56 -16.93 -0.79 -11.61
N THR A 57 -18.16 -1.22 -11.35
CA THR A 57 -19.00 -0.74 -10.24
C THR A 57 -18.40 -1.15 -8.89
N ILE A 58 -17.95 -2.40 -8.79
CA ILE A 58 -17.26 -2.96 -7.63
C ILE A 58 -15.91 -2.25 -7.41
N TYR A 59 -15.21 -1.85 -8.47
CA TYR A 59 -13.98 -1.05 -8.36
C TYR A 59 -14.23 0.36 -7.85
N ARG A 60 -15.32 1.00 -8.32
CA ARG A 60 -15.64 2.39 -7.97
C ARG A 60 -16.21 2.55 -6.57
N ASP A 61 -16.89 1.53 -6.03
CA ASP A 61 -17.56 1.63 -4.73
C ASP A 61 -17.15 0.51 -3.77
N ILE A 62 -16.41 0.88 -2.73
CA ILE A 62 -16.01 -0.02 -1.66
C ILE A 62 -17.21 -0.50 -0.82
N LYS A 63 -18.31 0.24 -0.76
CA LYS A 63 -19.54 -0.22 -0.08
C LYS A 63 -20.16 -1.39 -0.82
N VAL A 64 -20.08 -1.40 -2.16
CA VAL A 64 -20.51 -2.54 -2.98
C VAL A 64 -19.58 -3.74 -2.76
N GLN A 65 -18.26 -3.53 -2.60
CA GLN A 65 -17.35 -4.60 -2.21
C GLN A 65 -17.71 -5.19 -0.83
N LEU A 66 -18.07 -4.33 0.13
CA LEU A 66 -18.39 -4.74 1.49
C LEU A 66 -19.81 -5.31 1.66
N SER A 67 -20.75 -5.04 0.73
CA SER A 67 -22.13 -5.53 0.82
C SER A 67 -22.26 -7.02 0.50
N TYR A 68 -21.29 -7.60 -0.23
CA TYR A 68 -21.26 -9.04 -0.48
C TYR A 68 -21.05 -9.81 0.82
N ALA A 69 -21.87 -10.83 1.10
CA ALA A 69 -21.70 -11.66 2.29
C ALA A 69 -20.35 -12.40 2.26
N TRP A 70 -19.81 -12.66 3.46
CA TRP A 70 -18.68 -13.56 3.66
C TRP A 70 -19.06 -14.98 3.17
N GLU A 71 -18.11 -15.76 2.66
CA GLU A 71 -18.31 -17.08 2.02
C GLU A 71 -18.86 -17.08 0.58
N THR A 72 -19.22 -15.94 -0.01
CA THR A 72 -19.67 -15.91 -1.42
C THR A 72 -18.50 -15.98 -2.40
N LEU A 73 -18.69 -16.66 -3.55
CA LEU A 73 -17.68 -16.73 -4.63
C LEU A 73 -17.26 -15.32 -5.11
N ALA A 74 -18.19 -14.35 -5.07
CA ALA A 74 -17.90 -12.96 -5.37
C ALA A 74 -16.93 -12.32 -4.38
N ARG A 75 -17.16 -12.49 -3.07
CA ARG A 75 -16.25 -11.98 -2.04
C ARG A 75 -14.89 -12.67 -2.10
N ALA A 76 -14.86 -13.99 -2.34
CA ALA A 76 -13.62 -14.75 -2.49
C ALA A 76 -12.77 -14.24 -3.67
N GLY A 77 -13.39 -13.97 -4.82
CA GLY A 77 -12.71 -13.39 -5.99
C GLY A 77 -12.15 -11.99 -5.73
N ILE A 78 -12.92 -11.14 -5.04
CA ILE A 78 -12.46 -9.80 -4.61
C ILE A 78 -11.26 -9.92 -3.66
N VAL A 79 -11.34 -10.79 -2.65
CA VAL A 79 -10.24 -11.01 -1.69
C VAL A 79 -8.98 -11.54 -2.39
N HIS A 80 -9.14 -12.42 -3.39
CA HIS A 80 -8.01 -12.90 -4.19
C HIS A 80 -7.35 -11.77 -5.00
N ALA A 81 -8.16 -10.91 -5.65
CA ALA A 81 -7.64 -9.75 -6.37
C ALA A 81 -6.90 -8.77 -5.44
N TYR A 82 -7.41 -8.53 -4.23
CA TYR A 82 -6.71 -7.76 -3.19
C TYR A 82 -5.37 -8.39 -2.80
N ARG A 83 -5.35 -9.71 -2.58
CA ARG A 83 -4.14 -10.44 -2.21
C ARG A 83 -3.05 -10.31 -3.29
N ASP A 84 -3.41 -10.41 -4.55
CA ASP A 84 -2.47 -10.29 -5.66
C ASP A 84 -1.89 -8.88 -5.76
N VAL A 85 -2.73 -7.85 -5.75
CA VAL A 85 -2.27 -6.45 -5.78
C VAL A 85 -1.39 -6.13 -4.58
N GLN A 86 -1.77 -6.58 -3.39
CA GLN A 86 -1.02 -6.32 -2.18
C GLN A 86 0.33 -7.04 -2.16
N ARG A 87 0.42 -8.22 -2.79
CA ARG A 87 1.70 -8.92 -3.00
C ARG A 87 2.61 -8.15 -3.95
N HIS A 88 2.08 -7.58 -5.04
CA HIS A 88 2.85 -6.77 -5.98
C HIS A 88 3.32 -5.46 -5.32
N MET A 89 2.44 -4.78 -4.56
CA MET A 89 2.82 -3.64 -3.73
C MET A 89 3.93 -4.01 -2.74
N GLY A 90 3.78 -5.11 -1.98
CA GLY A 90 4.78 -5.57 -1.02
C GLY A 90 6.13 -5.88 -1.69
N ALA A 91 6.12 -6.55 -2.84
CA ALA A 91 7.33 -6.87 -3.60
C ALA A 91 8.05 -5.61 -4.12
N ALA A 92 7.33 -4.54 -4.45
CA ALA A 92 7.93 -3.28 -4.88
C ALA A 92 8.58 -2.51 -3.70
N PHE A 93 7.96 -2.51 -2.53
CA PHE A 93 8.46 -1.77 -1.36
C PHE A 93 9.57 -2.51 -0.59
N MET A 94 9.54 -3.85 -0.56
CA MET A 94 10.49 -4.65 0.23
C MET A 94 11.97 -4.42 -0.14
N PRO A 95 12.39 -4.44 -1.42
CA PRO A 95 13.79 -4.21 -1.77
C PRO A 95 14.21 -2.76 -1.52
N LEU A 96 13.33 -1.78 -1.76
CA LEU A 96 13.61 -0.37 -1.50
C LEU A 96 13.84 -0.13 -0.01
N ALA A 97 12.99 -0.70 0.85
CA ALA A 97 13.14 -0.61 2.30
C ALA A 97 14.44 -1.26 2.79
N LEU A 98 14.79 -2.43 2.24
CA LEU A 98 16.06 -3.09 2.54
C LEU A 98 17.27 -2.23 2.15
N VAL A 99 17.27 -1.64 0.95
CA VAL A 99 18.35 -0.74 0.51
C VAL A 99 18.49 0.48 1.43
N CYS A 100 17.37 1.10 1.82
CA CYS A 100 17.40 2.23 2.75
C CYS A 100 17.95 1.84 4.13
N VAL A 101 17.57 0.68 4.66
CA VAL A 101 18.07 0.17 5.95
C VAL A 101 19.56 -0.16 5.85
N PHE A 102 20.00 -0.82 4.78
CA PHE A 102 21.42 -1.12 4.56
C PHE A 102 22.24 0.16 4.39
N CYS A 103 21.77 1.14 3.61
CA CYS A 103 22.46 2.42 3.44
C CYS A 103 22.55 3.21 4.74
N GLY A 104 21.47 3.26 5.52
CA GLY A 104 21.47 3.89 6.84
C GLY A 104 22.41 3.20 7.83
N ARG A 105 22.58 1.87 7.72
CA ARG A 105 23.48 1.10 8.58
C ARG A 105 24.95 1.16 8.17
N MET A 106 25.23 1.56 6.92
CA MET A 106 26.59 1.81 6.39
C MET A 106 27.04 3.27 6.60
N SER A 107 26.16 4.16 7.05
CA SER A 107 26.47 5.56 7.35
C SER A 107 27.17 5.66 8.72
N PRO A 108 28.44 6.09 8.80
CA PRO A 108 29.25 6.02 10.02
C PRO A 108 29.10 7.23 10.96
N TRP A 109 27.89 7.81 11.09
CA TRP A 109 27.64 9.01 11.92
C TRP A 109 26.73 8.70 13.11
#